data_AF-Q0JB19-F1
#
_entry.id   AF-Q0JB19-F1
#
_cell.length_a   1.000
_cell.length_b   1.000
_cell.length_c   1.000
_cell.angle_alpha   90.00
_cell.angle_beta   90.00
_cell.angle_gamma   90.00
#
_symmetry.space_group_name_H-M   'P 1'
#
loop_
_entity.id
_entity.type
_entity.pdbx_description
1 polymer ?
#
loop_
_entity_poly.entity_id
_entity_poly.type
_entity_poly.pdbx_seq_one_letter_code
_entity_poly.pdbx_strand_id
1 'polypeptide(L)'
;GVLLYLLWSVTAHLLSDDGVEPLRSVSPIDNVTSIISEAVQREGHQVDEFSLEISLPAVIAANDRAIRLYMKEKYGSANWFDEKIFSQQTMSVKEALRILLVPSVEKQMNVKHGNNSFRIRLTYTHDEGSQKLLRLLPNDRGRKRKTESRDGSSKRGSTDDDKQILSESDAFINKNLEGIQDQDFRSLFQLPPEKVLEPCHLVISCQRSPIYIGGRYLKLSRNVSQSCWIIDDERMGEASVEEIIGENVRAICKGDGYKFHAAGREDIDVRMLGSGRPFLVEVLNVRSIPSATEVQQIADKINDSEKKHVRVRNLKLVGSEIWTMMREGEAEKQKQYAALIWTSRPLTDDDLHNISLIKDMEIVQKTPIRVLHRRSPLERKRIIHWMEIAKISGGSNYYLLHLCTQAGTYIKEFVHGDLGRTHPSVGVMLSCRAEILQLDVTDVKMDFLQ
;
A
#
# COMPACT_ATOMS: atom_id res chain seq x y z
N GLY A 1 3.08 -15.01 -41.30
CA GLY A 1 2.20 -16.20 -41.23
C GLY A 1 1.69 -16.42 -39.82
N VAL A 2 2.48 -17.05 -38.94
CA VAL A 2 2.09 -17.38 -37.55
C VAL A 2 1.85 -16.15 -36.69
N LEU A 3 2.74 -15.15 -36.74
CA LEU A 3 2.55 -13.89 -36.04
C LEU A 3 1.29 -13.18 -36.52
N LEU A 4 0.98 -13.25 -37.82
CA LEU A 4 -0.25 -12.70 -38.42
C LEU A 4 -1.51 -13.44 -37.97
N TYR A 5 -1.44 -14.75 -37.73
CA TYR A 5 -2.55 -15.56 -37.22
C TYR A 5 -2.81 -15.30 -35.73
N LEU A 6 -1.75 -15.19 -34.91
CA LEU A 6 -1.85 -14.83 -33.50
C LEU A 6 -2.25 -13.36 -33.31
N LEU A 7 -1.74 -12.47 -34.17
CA LEU A 7 -2.22 -11.10 -34.26
C LEU A 7 -3.70 -11.11 -34.64
N TRP A 8 -4.11 -11.83 -35.70
CA TRP A 8 -5.52 -11.96 -36.09
C TRP A 8 -6.41 -12.47 -34.95
N SER A 9 -6.00 -13.48 -34.16
CA SER A 9 -6.82 -13.93 -33.00
C SER A 9 -6.95 -12.89 -31.87
N VAL A 10 -6.00 -11.96 -31.76
CA VAL A 10 -6.03 -10.87 -30.77
C VAL A 10 -6.69 -9.61 -31.35
N THR A 11 -6.61 -9.41 -32.66
CA THR A 11 -7.08 -8.22 -33.38
C THR A 11 -8.39 -8.43 -34.13
N ALA A 12 -8.95 -9.65 -34.17
CA ALA A 12 -10.16 -9.95 -34.96
C ALA A 12 -11.42 -9.20 -34.48
N HIS A 13 -11.50 -8.77 -33.21
CA HIS A 13 -12.53 -7.83 -32.74
C HIS A 13 -12.51 -6.47 -33.46
N LEU A 14 -11.44 -6.15 -34.20
CA LEU A 14 -11.32 -4.91 -34.98
C LEU A 14 -11.99 -5.02 -36.35
N LEU A 15 -12.57 -6.18 -36.67
CA LEU A 15 -13.14 -6.51 -37.98
C LEU A 15 -14.61 -6.99 -37.91
N SER A 16 -15.30 -6.82 -36.78
CA SER A 16 -16.69 -7.27 -36.64
C SER A 16 -17.61 -6.19 -36.05
N ASP A 17 -18.76 -5.81 -36.61
CA ASP A 17 -19.22 -5.48 -37.96
C ASP A 17 -20.50 -4.64 -37.70
N ASP A 18 -20.75 -3.57 -38.45
CA ASP A 18 -22.08 -2.95 -38.50
C ASP A 18 -22.16 -2.12 -39.80
N GLY A 19 -22.41 -2.81 -40.92
CA GLY A 19 -23.37 -2.39 -41.96
C GLY A 19 -23.37 -0.94 -42.48
N VAL A 20 -22.29 -0.17 -42.35
CA VAL A 20 -22.17 1.21 -42.81
C VAL A 20 -21.05 1.29 -43.84
N GLU A 21 -21.32 1.97 -44.95
CA GLU A 21 -20.40 2.24 -46.05
C GLU A 21 -18.97 2.59 -45.59
N PRO A 22 -17.94 2.28 -46.40
CA PRO A 22 -16.55 2.38 -45.99
C PRO A 22 -16.13 3.84 -45.74
N LEU A 23 -16.27 4.29 -44.51
CA LEU A 23 -15.55 5.45 -44.01
C LEU A 23 -14.07 5.07 -43.92
N ARG A 24 -13.31 5.47 -44.95
CA ARG A 24 -11.84 5.66 -44.97
C ARG A 24 -11.05 4.82 -43.94
N SER A 25 -10.65 3.62 -44.37
CA SER A 25 -9.47 2.84 -43.92
C SER A 25 -8.75 3.31 -42.65
N VAL A 26 -9.34 3.08 -41.48
CA VAL A 26 -8.64 3.20 -40.20
C VAL A 26 -7.94 1.85 -39.93
N SER A 27 -6.62 1.86 -39.65
CA SER A 27 -5.91 0.62 -39.33
C SER A 27 -6.54 -0.02 -38.09
N PRO A 28 -6.63 -1.36 -37.97
CA PRO A 28 -7.06 -2.01 -36.74
C PRO A 28 -6.31 -1.49 -35.51
N ILE A 29 -5.02 -1.19 -35.66
CA ILE A 29 -4.17 -0.61 -34.62
C ILE A 29 -4.70 0.77 -34.17
N ASP A 30 -5.10 1.62 -35.12
CA ASP A 30 -5.59 2.98 -34.85
C ASP A 30 -6.92 2.93 -34.05
N ASN A 31 -7.76 1.92 -34.28
CA ASN A 31 -8.99 1.72 -33.52
C ASN A 31 -8.69 1.32 -32.06
N VAL A 32 -7.80 0.35 -31.83
CA VAL A 32 -7.36 -0.01 -30.46
C VAL A 32 -6.76 1.20 -29.74
N THR A 33 -5.90 1.97 -30.41
CA THR A 33 -5.30 3.15 -29.78
C THR A 33 -6.30 4.25 -29.51
N SER A 34 -7.36 4.39 -30.32
CA SER A 34 -8.49 5.27 -30.02
C SER A 34 -9.21 4.87 -28.75
N ILE A 35 -9.55 3.59 -28.59
CA ILE A 35 -10.22 3.08 -27.40
C ILE A 35 -9.32 3.28 -26.16
N ILE A 36 -8.00 3.08 -26.28
CA ILE A 36 -7.04 3.38 -25.21
C ILE A 36 -7.05 4.87 -24.86
N SER A 37 -6.97 5.75 -25.86
CA SER A 37 -6.93 7.20 -25.65
C SER A 37 -8.22 7.70 -24.98
N GLU A 38 -9.37 7.22 -25.44
CA GLU A 38 -10.69 7.52 -24.84
C GLU A 38 -10.79 7.02 -23.40
N ALA A 39 -10.27 5.82 -23.11
CA ALA A 39 -10.22 5.29 -21.76
C ALA A 39 -9.37 6.16 -20.83
N VAL A 40 -8.18 6.60 -21.28
CA VAL A 40 -7.30 7.50 -20.52
C VAL A 40 -7.96 8.87 -20.28
N GLN A 41 -8.61 9.43 -21.31
CA GLN A 41 -9.31 10.71 -21.22
C GLN A 41 -10.48 10.66 -20.22
N ARG A 42 -11.24 9.56 -20.22
CA ARG A 42 -12.37 9.35 -19.30
C ARG A 42 -11.95 9.36 -17.83
N GLU A 43 -10.77 8.83 -17.53
CA GLU A 43 -10.20 8.80 -16.17
C GLU A 43 -9.66 10.17 -15.70
N GLY A 44 -9.44 11.10 -16.63
CA GLY A 44 -9.07 12.48 -16.31
C GLY A 44 -7.67 12.68 -15.71
N HIS A 45 -6.74 11.75 -15.94
CA HIS A 45 -5.36 11.90 -15.48
C HIS A 45 -4.56 12.90 -16.33
N GLN A 46 -3.73 13.71 -15.68
CA GLN A 46 -2.65 14.45 -16.32
C GLN A 46 -1.47 13.50 -16.56
N VAL A 47 -1.21 13.12 -17.81
CA VAL A 47 -0.20 12.11 -18.13
C VAL A 47 1.01 12.76 -18.81
N ASP A 48 2.17 12.71 -18.17
CA ASP A 48 3.44 13.20 -18.75
C ASP A 48 4.21 12.08 -19.49
N GLU A 49 4.08 10.85 -19.00
CA GLU A 49 4.66 9.62 -19.56
C GLU A 49 3.77 8.44 -19.14
N PHE A 50 3.71 7.38 -19.96
CA PHE A 50 2.95 6.16 -19.64
C PHE A 50 3.80 4.90 -19.79
N SER A 51 3.42 3.83 -19.10
CA SER A 51 3.91 2.48 -19.36
C SER A 51 2.77 1.59 -19.87
N LEU A 52 3.06 0.75 -20.87
CA LEU A 52 2.06 -0.17 -21.44
C LEU A 52 2.26 -1.60 -20.94
N GLU A 53 1.28 -2.06 -20.16
CA GLU A 53 1.21 -3.42 -19.63
C GLU A 53 0.19 -4.24 -20.42
N ILE A 54 0.59 -5.42 -20.89
CA ILE A 54 -0.30 -6.32 -21.65
C ILE A 54 -0.39 -7.65 -20.90
N SER A 55 -1.61 -8.07 -20.60
CA SER A 55 -1.96 -9.40 -20.09
C SER A 55 -2.71 -10.17 -21.16
N LEU A 56 -2.25 -11.39 -21.47
CA LEU A 56 -2.87 -12.26 -22.48
C LEU A 56 -3.45 -13.50 -21.78
N PRO A 57 -4.57 -14.05 -22.28
CA PRO A 57 -5.15 -15.25 -21.69
C PRO A 57 -4.24 -16.45 -21.95
N ALA A 58 -4.26 -17.44 -21.05
CA ALA A 58 -3.34 -18.58 -21.12
C ALA A 58 -3.48 -19.38 -22.43
N VAL A 59 -4.64 -19.32 -23.09
CA VAL A 59 -4.90 -19.91 -24.41
C VAL A 59 -3.92 -19.43 -25.48
N ILE A 60 -3.46 -18.18 -25.40
CA ILE A 60 -2.48 -17.65 -26.35
C ILE A 60 -1.12 -18.30 -26.15
N ALA A 61 -0.69 -18.52 -24.90
CA ALA A 61 0.57 -19.19 -24.61
C ALA A 61 0.55 -20.67 -25.06
N ALA A 62 -0.57 -21.36 -24.85
CA ALA A 62 -0.78 -22.72 -25.34
C ALA A 62 -0.76 -22.79 -26.87
N ASN A 63 -1.47 -21.90 -27.56
CA ASN A 63 -1.50 -21.84 -29.03
C ASN A 63 -0.12 -21.51 -29.62
N ASP A 64 0.61 -20.58 -29.02
CA ASP A 64 1.97 -20.23 -29.42
C ASP A 64 2.92 -21.43 -29.30
N ARG A 65 2.84 -22.19 -28.19
CA ARG A 65 3.60 -23.44 -28.02
C ARG A 65 3.21 -24.51 -29.05
N ALA A 66 1.91 -24.70 -29.27
CA ALA A 66 1.41 -25.67 -30.25
C ALA A 66 1.91 -25.34 -31.67
N ILE A 67 1.88 -24.07 -32.08
CA ILE A 67 2.41 -23.68 -33.40
C ILE A 67 3.92 -23.91 -33.50
N ARG A 68 4.69 -23.62 -32.44
CA ARG A 68 6.13 -23.93 -32.42
C ARG A 68 6.40 -25.42 -32.61
N LEU A 69 5.67 -26.28 -31.91
CA LEU A 69 5.82 -27.73 -32.03
C LEU A 69 5.42 -28.24 -33.41
N TYR A 70 4.34 -27.71 -33.99
CA TYR A 70 3.92 -28.01 -35.36
C TYR A 70 4.99 -27.62 -36.39
N MET A 71 5.57 -26.42 -36.26
CA MET A 71 6.65 -25.96 -37.14
C MET A 71 7.88 -26.87 -37.06
N LYS A 72 8.27 -27.26 -35.84
CA LYS A 72 9.38 -28.19 -35.61
C LYS A 72 9.11 -29.55 -36.25
N GLU A 73 7.88 -30.06 -36.18
CA GLU A 73 7.51 -31.34 -36.79
C GLU A 73 7.53 -31.27 -38.33
N LYS A 74 6.97 -30.20 -38.88
CA LYS A 74 6.82 -30.05 -40.33
C LYS A 74 8.11 -29.69 -41.05
N TYR A 75 8.97 -28.90 -40.42
CA TYR A 75 10.16 -28.32 -41.05
C TYR A 75 11.48 -28.69 -40.36
N GLY A 76 11.47 -29.52 -39.31
CA GLY A 76 12.67 -29.86 -38.55
C GLY A 76 13.78 -30.54 -39.35
N SER A 77 13.44 -31.18 -40.48
CA SER A 77 14.41 -31.78 -41.41
C SER A 77 14.85 -30.85 -42.55
N ALA A 78 14.30 -29.63 -42.63
CA ALA A 78 14.63 -28.68 -43.68
C ALA A 78 15.94 -27.95 -43.38
N ASN A 79 16.82 -27.86 -44.37
CA ASN A 79 18.16 -27.27 -44.22
C ASN A 79 18.17 -25.79 -43.78
N TRP A 80 17.05 -25.09 -43.94
CA TRP A 80 16.88 -23.68 -43.53
C TRP A 80 16.27 -23.53 -42.14
N PHE A 81 15.77 -24.61 -41.53
CA PHE A 81 15.13 -24.59 -40.22
C PHE A 81 16.16 -24.93 -39.14
N ASP A 82 16.58 -23.92 -38.39
CA ASP A 82 17.42 -24.09 -37.21
C ASP A 82 16.55 -23.87 -35.96
N GLU A 83 16.40 -24.93 -35.15
CA GLU A 83 15.58 -24.91 -33.94
C GLU A 83 16.10 -23.91 -32.88
N LYS A 84 17.41 -23.76 -32.75
CA LYS A 84 18.01 -22.82 -31.79
C LYS A 84 17.73 -21.39 -32.23
N ILE A 85 17.90 -21.10 -33.51
CA ILE A 85 17.62 -19.77 -34.07
C ILE A 85 16.13 -19.47 -33.98
N PHE A 86 15.26 -20.43 -34.32
CA PHE A 86 13.80 -20.28 -34.25
C PHE A 86 13.32 -20.00 -32.82
N SER A 87 13.86 -20.70 -31.82
CA SER A 87 13.50 -20.48 -30.41
C SER A 87 14.04 -19.16 -29.86
N GLN A 88 15.18 -18.67 -30.36
CA GLN A 88 15.80 -17.42 -29.91
C GLN A 88 15.25 -16.17 -30.61
N GLN A 89 14.76 -16.30 -31.85
CA GLN A 89 14.25 -15.18 -32.66
C GLN A 89 12.71 -15.06 -32.65
N THR A 90 12.00 -15.97 -31.97
CA THR A 90 10.53 -15.88 -31.88
C THR A 90 10.13 -14.81 -30.87
N MET A 91 9.66 -13.68 -31.42
CA MET A 91 9.02 -12.62 -30.64
C MET A 91 7.70 -13.12 -30.05
N SER A 92 7.48 -12.89 -28.76
CA SER A 92 6.20 -13.21 -28.11
C SER A 92 5.07 -12.34 -28.65
N VAL A 93 3.83 -12.85 -28.64
CA VAL A 93 2.63 -12.08 -29.03
C VAL A 93 2.52 -10.79 -28.20
N LYS A 94 2.85 -10.86 -26.92
CA LYS A 94 2.87 -9.70 -26.01
C LYS A 94 3.83 -8.61 -26.49
N GLU A 95 5.04 -9.00 -26.91
CA GLU A 95 6.04 -8.05 -27.39
C GLU A 95 5.68 -7.48 -28.77
N ALA A 96 5.12 -8.31 -29.65
CA ALA A 96 4.59 -7.87 -30.94
C ALA A 96 3.51 -6.79 -30.76
N LEU A 97 2.53 -7.02 -29.89
CA LEU A 97 1.49 -6.04 -29.57
C LEU A 97 2.07 -4.77 -28.98
N ARG A 98 3.06 -4.87 -28.09
CA ARG A 98 3.72 -3.69 -27.52
C ARG A 98 4.39 -2.84 -28.60
N ILE A 99 5.19 -3.44 -29.49
CA ILE A 99 5.89 -2.74 -30.58
C ILE A 99 4.89 -2.08 -31.54
N LEU A 100 3.75 -2.72 -31.79
CA LEU A 100 2.71 -2.17 -32.67
C LEU A 100 1.91 -1.03 -32.01
N LEU A 101 1.55 -1.18 -30.74
CA LEU A 101 0.65 -0.25 -30.06
C LEU A 101 1.38 0.97 -29.52
N VAL A 102 2.58 0.82 -28.96
CA VAL A 102 3.28 1.92 -28.27
C VAL A 102 3.46 3.16 -29.16
N PRO A 103 4.03 3.08 -30.38
CA PRO A 103 4.23 4.27 -31.22
C PRO A 103 2.92 4.96 -31.59
N SER A 104 1.85 4.18 -31.78
CA SER A 104 0.53 4.73 -32.10
C SER A 104 -0.10 5.43 -30.89
N VAL A 105 -0.02 4.83 -29.69
CA VAL A 105 -0.49 5.47 -28.44
C VAL A 105 0.31 6.73 -28.13
N GLU A 106 1.64 6.72 -28.33
CA GLU A 106 2.48 7.90 -28.14
C GLU A 106 2.05 9.05 -29.05
N LYS A 107 1.81 8.76 -30.33
CA LYS A 107 1.35 9.74 -31.32
C LYS A 107 -0.04 10.28 -30.97
N GLN A 108 -0.96 9.41 -30.56
CA GLN A 108 -2.35 9.79 -30.31
C GLN A 108 -2.53 10.57 -29.02
N MET A 109 -1.80 10.21 -27.96
CA MET A 109 -1.85 10.94 -26.69
C MET A 109 -0.89 12.12 -26.63
N ASN A 110 0.09 12.19 -27.54
CA ASN A 110 1.21 13.13 -27.48
C ASN A 110 2.02 13.02 -26.16
N VAL A 111 2.23 11.79 -25.73
CA VAL A 111 2.90 11.43 -24.45
C VAL A 111 3.89 10.31 -24.76
N LYS A 112 5.08 10.33 -24.15
CA LYS A 112 6.08 9.27 -24.39
C LYS A 112 5.81 8.02 -23.56
N HIS A 113 6.21 6.88 -24.09
CA HIS A 113 6.30 5.63 -23.35
C HIS A 113 7.60 5.58 -22.55
N GLY A 114 7.51 5.10 -21.31
CA GLY A 114 8.67 4.63 -20.57
C GLY A 114 8.29 4.06 -19.21
N ASN A 115 9.07 4.33 -18.17
CA ASN A 115 9.01 3.60 -16.90
C ASN A 115 8.33 4.39 -15.77
N ASN A 116 7.55 5.43 -16.11
CA ASN A 116 6.90 6.30 -15.14
C ASN A 116 5.72 5.63 -14.40
N SER A 117 5.24 6.34 -13.40
CA SER A 117 4.19 6.00 -12.46
C SER A 117 2.81 5.71 -13.09
N PHE A 118 2.48 6.23 -14.27
CA PHE A 118 1.19 6.01 -14.92
C PHE A 118 1.21 4.77 -15.83
N ARG A 119 0.33 3.80 -15.54
CA ARG A 119 0.27 2.50 -16.20
C ARG A 119 -1.04 2.36 -16.94
N ILE A 120 -0.95 2.02 -18.21
CA ILE A 120 -2.07 1.61 -19.05
C ILE A 120 -1.98 0.10 -19.17
N ARG A 121 -2.96 -0.62 -18.65
CA ARG A 121 -3.01 -2.08 -18.69
C ARG A 121 -4.11 -2.54 -19.64
N LEU A 122 -3.70 -3.33 -20.63
CA LEU A 122 -4.55 -4.05 -21.57
C LEU A 122 -4.67 -5.49 -21.09
N THR A 123 -5.83 -5.86 -20.58
CA THR A 123 -6.13 -7.23 -20.15
C THR A 123 -7.01 -7.90 -21.18
N TYR A 124 -6.42 -8.82 -21.94
CA TYR A 124 -7.16 -9.68 -22.85
C TYR A 124 -7.64 -10.92 -22.10
N THR A 125 -8.92 -11.26 -22.23
CA THR A 125 -9.54 -12.46 -21.66
C THR A 125 -10.19 -13.28 -22.77
N HIS A 126 -10.28 -14.60 -22.55
CA HIS A 126 -10.94 -15.51 -23.49
C HIS A 126 -11.51 -16.69 -22.70
N ASP A 127 -12.68 -16.51 -22.10
CA ASP A 127 -13.25 -17.41 -21.10
C ASP A 127 -13.40 -18.86 -21.60
N GLU A 128 -13.94 -19.04 -22.80
CA GLU A 128 -14.20 -20.37 -23.36
C GLU A 128 -12.90 -21.16 -23.61
N GLY A 129 -11.90 -20.48 -24.15
CA GLY A 129 -10.54 -20.97 -24.37
C GLY A 129 -9.80 -21.31 -23.08
N SER A 130 -9.88 -20.45 -22.05
CA SER A 130 -9.29 -20.73 -20.74
C SER A 130 -9.98 -21.90 -20.04
N GLN A 131 -11.31 -22.04 -20.17
CA GLN A 131 -12.04 -23.22 -19.67
C GLN A 131 -11.68 -24.50 -20.43
N LYS A 132 -11.57 -24.46 -21.77
CA LYS A 132 -11.11 -25.60 -22.58
C LYS A 132 -9.72 -26.04 -22.14
N LEU A 133 -8.82 -25.09 -21.88
CA LEU A 133 -7.49 -25.36 -21.35
C LEU A 133 -7.50 -26.04 -19.99
N LEU A 134 -8.27 -25.52 -19.04
CA LEU A 134 -8.40 -26.10 -17.70
C LEU A 134 -8.86 -27.56 -17.75
N ARG A 135 -9.76 -27.90 -18.67
CA ARG A 135 -10.22 -29.29 -18.86
C ARG A 135 -9.15 -30.21 -19.45
N LEU A 136 -8.21 -29.66 -20.23
CA LEU A 136 -7.12 -30.42 -20.85
C LEU A 136 -5.92 -30.62 -19.92
N LEU A 137 -5.71 -29.70 -18.98
CA LEU A 137 -4.58 -29.78 -18.06
C LEU A 137 -4.82 -30.84 -16.97
N PRO A 138 -3.81 -31.65 -16.63
CA PRO A 138 -3.92 -32.59 -15.53
C PRO A 138 -4.10 -31.82 -14.22
N ASN A 139 -5.18 -32.13 -13.48
CA ASN A 139 -5.44 -31.59 -12.15
C ASN A 139 -4.32 -32.04 -11.18
N ASP A 140 -3.35 -31.16 -10.89
CA ASP A 140 -2.35 -31.41 -9.85
C ASP A 140 -2.97 -31.20 -8.45
N ARG A 141 -4.02 -31.98 -8.12
CA ARG A 141 -4.63 -32.04 -6.77
C ARG A 141 -3.71 -32.72 -5.74
N GLY A 142 -2.47 -33.06 -6.11
CA GLY A 142 -1.59 -33.98 -5.37
C GLY A 142 -0.36 -33.38 -4.67
N ARG A 143 -0.16 -32.05 -4.64
CA ARG A 143 1.01 -31.46 -3.95
C ARG A 143 0.63 -30.55 -2.77
N LYS A 144 0.51 -31.21 -1.61
CA LYS A 144 0.75 -30.72 -0.24
C LYS A 144 0.12 -29.36 0.12
N ARG A 145 -1.18 -29.38 0.51
CA ARG A 145 -1.59 -28.58 1.67
C ARG A 145 -0.86 -29.20 2.88
N LYS A 146 0.14 -28.50 3.43
CA LYS A 146 0.53 -28.71 4.83
C LYS A 146 -0.66 -28.28 5.67
N THR A 147 -1.55 -29.23 5.96
CA THR A 147 -2.50 -29.12 7.05
C THR A 147 -1.70 -29.21 8.34
N GLU A 148 -1.46 -28.06 8.96
CA GLU A 148 -1.26 -28.05 10.41
C GLU A 148 -2.53 -28.62 11.04
N SER A 149 -2.34 -29.68 11.81
CA SER A 149 -3.35 -30.34 12.62
C SER A 149 -3.99 -29.35 13.59
N ARG A 150 -5.28 -29.07 13.42
CA ARG A 150 -6.17 -28.82 14.55
C ARG A 150 -7.47 -29.58 14.35
N ASP A 151 -7.74 -30.42 15.33
CA ASP A 151 -8.96 -31.19 15.55
C ASP A 151 -10.24 -30.37 15.35
N GLY A 152 -11.28 -31.01 14.83
CA GLY A 152 -12.63 -30.47 14.86
C GLY A 152 -13.57 -31.08 13.82
N SER A 153 -14.19 -32.19 14.19
CA SER A 153 -15.36 -32.85 13.58
C SER A 153 -16.31 -31.98 12.73
N SER A 154 -16.68 -32.48 11.55
CA SER A 154 -18.09 -32.75 11.17
C SER A 154 -18.22 -33.34 9.76
N LYS A 155 -18.96 -34.45 9.66
CA LYS A 155 -19.44 -35.08 8.43
C LYS A 155 -20.66 -34.33 7.91
N ARG A 156 -20.67 -33.97 6.62
CA ARG A 156 -21.81 -33.81 5.67
C ARG A 156 -21.12 -33.70 4.30
N GLY A 157 -21.35 -34.54 3.29
CA GLY A 157 -22.62 -34.91 2.71
C GLY A 157 -22.77 -34.18 1.37
N SER A 158 -22.10 -34.70 0.33
CA SER A 158 -22.43 -34.65 -1.12
C SER A 158 -23.42 -33.58 -1.61
N THR A 159 -22.96 -32.63 -2.44
CA THR A 159 -23.47 -32.24 -3.78
C THR A 159 -22.98 -30.83 -4.20
N ASP A 160 -21.67 -30.57 -4.21
CA ASP A 160 -21.13 -29.25 -4.63
C ASP A 160 -19.90 -29.30 -5.57
N ASP A 161 -19.50 -30.50 -6.02
CA ASP A 161 -18.26 -30.69 -6.80
C ASP A 161 -18.30 -30.10 -8.22
N ASP A 162 -19.48 -29.78 -8.78
CA ASP A 162 -19.63 -29.27 -10.15
C ASP A 162 -19.58 -27.74 -10.28
N LYS A 163 -19.64 -26.99 -9.17
CA LYS A 163 -19.56 -25.51 -9.19
C LYS A 163 -18.21 -24.94 -8.78
N GLN A 164 -17.26 -25.79 -8.38
CA GLN A 164 -15.95 -25.39 -7.89
C GLN A 164 -14.84 -25.45 -8.96
N ILE A 165 -15.20 -25.51 -10.24
CA ILE A 165 -14.26 -25.41 -11.38
C ILE A 165 -14.05 -23.93 -11.82
N LEU A 166 -14.79 -22.99 -11.23
CA LEU A 166 -14.76 -21.59 -11.63
C LEU A 166 -13.67 -20.80 -10.90
N SER A 167 -12.75 -20.25 -11.70
CA SER A 167 -11.75 -19.22 -11.37
C SER A 167 -10.40 -19.70 -10.85
N GLU A 168 -9.76 -20.64 -11.57
CA GLU A 168 -8.29 -20.66 -11.54
C GLU A 168 -7.75 -19.53 -12.41
N SER A 169 -6.77 -18.77 -11.90
CA SER A 169 -6.22 -17.62 -12.63
C SER A 169 -5.36 -18.07 -13.81
N ASP A 170 -5.30 -17.29 -14.89
CA ASP A 170 -4.41 -17.56 -16.04
C ASP A 170 -2.95 -17.74 -15.61
N ALA A 171 -2.52 -17.13 -14.50
CA ALA A 171 -1.19 -17.34 -13.92
C ALA A 171 -0.97 -18.81 -13.47
N PHE A 172 -1.98 -19.45 -12.89
CA PHE A 172 -1.93 -20.86 -12.52
C PHE A 172 -1.89 -21.75 -13.78
N ILE A 173 -2.73 -21.46 -14.77
CA ILE A 173 -2.78 -22.21 -16.04
C ILE A 173 -1.41 -22.12 -16.75
N ASN A 174 -0.84 -20.93 -16.86
CA ASN A 174 0.48 -20.72 -17.47
C ASN A 174 1.58 -21.52 -16.76
N LYS A 175 1.57 -21.55 -15.42
CA LYS A 175 2.54 -22.33 -14.64
C LYS A 175 2.44 -23.84 -14.93
N ASN A 176 1.23 -24.37 -15.05
CA ASN A 176 1.03 -25.78 -15.40
C ASN A 176 1.47 -26.05 -16.85
N LEU A 177 1.12 -25.17 -17.78
CA LEU A 177 1.53 -25.26 -19.19
C LEU A 177 3.05 -25.31 -19.34
N GLU A 178 3.80 -24.50 -18.58
CA GLU A 178 5.27 -24.51 -18.57
C GLU A 178 5.86 -25.83 -18.04
N GLY A 179 5.16 -26.49 -17.10
CA GLY A 179 5.61 -27.75 -16.50
C GLY A 179 5.42 -28.99 -17.38
N ILE A 180 4.55 -28.93 -18.39
CA ILE A 180 4.24 -30.07 -19.27
C ILE A 180 5.40 -30.34 -20.23
N GLN A 181 5.84 -31.59 -20.34
CA GLN A 181 6.85 -31.99 -21.32
C GLN A 181 6.29 -31.99 -22.75
N ASP A 182 7.15 -31.75 -23.73
CA ASP A 182 6.74 -31.65 -25.14
C ASP A 182 6.00 -32.88 -25.67
N GLN A 183 6.31 -34.09 -25.17
CA GLN A 183 5.61 -35.32 -25.58
C GLN A 183 4.17 -35.34 -25.04
N ASP A 184 4.00 -35.02 -23.77
CA ASP A 184 2.69 -34.94 -23.11
C ASP A 184 1.86 -33.78 -23.68
N PHE A 185 2.49 -32.67 -24.05
CA PHE A 185 1.80 -31.57 -24.70
C PHE A 185 1.18 -32.01 -26.04
N ARG A 186 1.88 -32.83 -26.84
CA ARG A 186 1.36 -33.32 -28.12
C ARG A 186 0.17 -34.26 -27.99
N SER A 187 0.06 -34.99 -26.88
CA SER A 187 -1.10 -35.86 -26.64
C SER A 187 -2.32 -35.09 -26.15
N LEU A 188 -2.11 -33.94 -25.50
CA LEU A 188 -3.18 -33.11 -24.94
C LEU A 188 -3.68 -32.01 -25.90
N PHE A 189 -2.85 -31.56 -26.84
CA PHE A 189 -3.14 -30.40 -27.70
C PHE A 189 -3.09 -30.73 -29.19
N GLN A 190 -4.00 -30.14 -29.96
CA GLN A 190 -4.01 -30.25 -31.42
C GLN A 190 -2.95 -29.38 -32.09
N LEU A 191 -2.30 -29.92 -33.13
CA LEU A 191 -1.17 -29.32 -33.84
C LEU A 191 -1.46 -29.32 -35.36
N PRO A 192 -1.65 -28.16 -36.02
CA PRO A 192 -1.70 -26.82 -35.43
C PRO A 192 -3.01 -26.60 -34.64
N PRO A 193 -3.07 -25.55 -33.79
CA PRO A 193 -4.32 -25.18 -33.11
C PRO A 193 -5.48 -24.98 -34.08
N GLU A 194 -6.68 -25.34 -33.64
CA GLU A 194 -7.91 -25.07 -34.40
C GLU A 194 -8.10 -23.56 -34.61
N LYS A 195 -8.82 -23.23 -35.70
CA LYS A 195 -9.27 -21.86 -35.92
C LYS A 195 -10.38 -21.53 -34.95
N VAL A 196 -10.11 -20.57 -34.07
CA VAL A 196 -11.12 -19.96 -33.20
C VAL A 196 -11.97 -18.97 -34.00
N LEU A 197 -13.27 -18.96 -33.69
CA LEU A 197 -14.27 -18.08 -34.30
C LEU A 197 -14.47 -16.82 -33.45
N GLU A 198 -14.38 -16.96 -32.12
CA GLU A 198 -14.54 -15.87 -31.17
C GLU A 198 -13.19 -15.20 -30.88
N PRO A 199 -13.10 -13.85 -30.86
CA PRO A 199 -11.87 -13.16 -30.55
C PRO A 199 -11.72 -12.90 -29.04
N CYS A 200 -10.54 -12.44 -28.60
CA CYS A 200 -10.33 -12.12 -27.17
C CYS A 200 -11.07 -10.84 -26.76
N HIS A 201 -11.67 -10.82 -25.58
CA HIS A 201 -12.26 -9.63 -24.98
C HIS A 201 -11.19 -8.74 -24.34
N LEU A 202 -11.23 -7.43 -24.58
CA LEU A 202 -10.24 -6.47 -24.07
C LEU A 202 -10.83 -5.61 -22.95
N VAL A 203 -10.21 -5.63 -21.78
CA VAL A 203 -10.44 -4.69 -20.68
C VAL A 203 -9.25 -3.75 -20.56
N ILE A 204 -9.51 -2.44 -20.56
CA ILE A 204 -8.50 -1.41 -20.38
C ILE A 204 -8.64 -0.82 -18.98
N SER A 205 -7.53 -0.77 -18.23
CA SER A 205 -7.48 -0.11 -16.93
C SER A 205 -6.29 0.85 -16.89
N CYS A 206 -6.51 2.06 -16.37
CA CYS A 206 -5.47 3.06 -16.20
C CYS A 206 -5.27 3.32 -14.72
N GLN A 207 -4.02 3.29 -14.26
CA GLN A 207 -3.70 3.53 -12.86
C GLN A 207 -2.38 4.29 -12.71
N ARG A 208 -2.38 5.31 -11.84
CA ARG A 208 -1.14 5.93 -11.38
C ARG A 208 -0.66 5.28 -10.09
N SER A 209 0.65 5.00 -10.04
CA SER A 209 1.34 4.62 -8.82
C SER A 209 1.10 5.69 -7.74
N PRO A 210 0.97 5.31 -6.46
CA PRO A 210 0.72 6.27 -5.40
C PRO A 210 1.79 7.36 -5.34
N ILE A 211 1.37 8.57 -5.00
CA ILE A 211 2.27 9.66 -4.62
C ILE A 211 2.27 9.82 -3.10
N TYR A 212 3.28 10.50 -2.59
CA TYR A 212 3.44 10.68 -1.15
C TYR A 212 3.59 12.15 -0.79
N ILE A 213 2.79 12.62 0.16
CA ILE A 213 2.95 13.94 0.77
C ILE A 213 3.35 13.75 2.23
N GLY A 214 4.51 14.29 2.61
CA GLY A 214 5.05 14.18 3.96
C GLY A 214 5.13 15.53 4.65
N GLY A 215 5.07 15.53 5.98
CA GLY A 215 5.27 16.73 6.79
C GLY A 215 5.30 16.40 8.29
N ARG A 216 5.18 17.42 9.13
CA ARG A 216 4.94 17.26 10.57
C ARG A 216 3.56 17.77 10.96
N TYR A 217 2.85 17.04 11.80
CA TYR A 217 1.60 17.50 12.37
C TYR A 217 1.76 17.91 13.83
N LEU A 218 1.02 18.94 14.21
CA LEU A 218 0.71 19.29 15.59
C LEU A 218 -0.73 18.89 15.85
N LYS A 219 -0.98 18.30 17.00
CA LYS A 219 -2.32 17.95 17.49
C LYS A 219 -2.58 18.78 18.73
N LEU A 220 -3.51 19.72 18.62
CA LEU A 220 -3.80 20.72 19.66
C LEU A 220 -4.97 20.31 20.55
N SER A 221 -5.91 19.51 20.03
CA SER A 221 -7.07 19.00 20.76
C SER A 221 -6.76 17.73 21.55
N ARG A 222 -7.37 17.57 22.73
CA ARG A 222 -7.40 16.34 23.54
C ARG A 222 -8.62 15.45 23.24
N ASN A 223 -9.46 15.82 22.27
CA ASN A 223 -10.66 15.08 21.87
C ASN A 223 -10.58 14.57 20.42
N VAL A 224 -9.36 14.50 19.86
CA VAL A 224 -9.09 14.09 18.47
C VAL A 224 -8.17 12.89 18.49
N SER A 225 -8.55 11.81 17.80
CA SER A 225 -7.70 10.62 17.68
C SER A 225 -6.61 10.84 16.62
N GLN A 226 -5.57 10.00 16.58
CA GLN A 226 -4.61 10.06 15.47
C GLN A 226 -5.22 9.46 14.18
N SER A 227 -5.83 8.29 14.29
CA SER A 227 -6.56 7.61 13.20
C SER A 227 -8.04 7.57 13.51
N CYS A 228 -8.88 7.46 12.47
CA CYS A 228 -10.32 7.33 12.63
C CYS A 228 -10.64 6.21 13.64
N TRP A 229 -11.44 6.55 14.64
CA TRP A 229 -11.73 5.64 15.75
C TRP A 229 -13.24 5.51 15.91
N ILE A 230 -13.74 4.33 15.57
CA ILE A 230 -15.16 3.96 15.61
C ILE A 230 -15.27 2.66 16.40
N ILE A 231 -16.20 2.59 17.35
CA ILE A 231 -16.54 1.39 18.13
C ILE A 231 -18.04 1.17 17.98
N ASP A 232 -18.47 -0.02 17.54
CA ASP A 232 -19.89 -0.36 17.36
C ASP A 232 -20.68 0.71 16.57
N ASP A 233 -20.08 1.17 15.45
CA ASP A 233 -20.58 2.25 14.58
C ASP A 233 -20.69 3.65 15.24
N GLU A 234 -20.26 3.80 16.48
CA GLU A 234 -20.17 5.10 17.17
C GLU A 234 -18.76 5.71 17.04
N ARG A 235 -18.70 6.97 16.61
CA ARG A 235 -17.43 7.71 16.50
C ARG A 235 -16.90 8.10 17.88
N MET A 236 -15.63 7.78 18.12
CA MET A 236 -14.90 8.21 19.30
C MET A 236 -14.15 9.51 19.03
N GLY A 237 -14.50 10.56 19.78
CA GLY A 237 -13.93 11.90 19.63
C GLY A 237 -14.51 12.68 18.46
N GLU A 238 -14.03 13.90 18.26
CA GLU A 238 -14.59 14.84 17.28
C GLU A 238 -14.11 14.60 15.84
N ALA A 239 -12.87 14.14 15.70
CA ALA A 239 -12.19 13.94 14.42
C ALA A 239 -10.93 13.09 14.61
N SER A 240 -10.21 12.80 13.52
CA SER A 240 -8.85 12.29 13.57
C SER A 240 -7.84 13.13 12.80
N VAL A 241 -6.58 13.08 13.22
CA VAL A 241 -5.45 13.70 12.50
C VAL A 241 -5.38 13.19 11.06
N GLU A 242 -5.53 11.88 10.90
CA GLU A 242 -5.58 11.18 9.61
C GLU A 242 -6.64 11.76 8.67
N GLU A 243 -7.88 11.94 9.14
CA GLU A 243 -8.96 12.46 8.31
C GLU A 243 -8.75 13.93 7.95
N ILE A 244 -8.34 14.75 8.92
CA ILE A 244 -8.13 16.19 8.69
C ILE A 244 -7.03 16.42 7.64
N ILE A 245 -5.93 15.68 7.72
CA ILE A 245 -4.81 15.85 6.79
C ILE A 245 -5.08 15.11 5.48
N GLY A 246 -5.43 13.83 5.57
CA GLY A 246 -5.57 12.94 4.43
C GLY A 246 -6.64 13.39 3.45
N GLU A 247 -7.80 13.86 3.94
CA GLU A 247 -8.89 14.29 3.06
C GLU A 247 -8.55 15.59 2.31
N ASN A 248 -7.86 16.54 2.96
CA ASN A 248 -7.41 17.76 2.30
C ASN A 248 -6.35 17.48 1.22
N VAL A 249 -5.43 16.55 1.50
CA VAL A 249 -4.45 16.07 0.52
C VAL A 249 -5.15 15.35 -0.64
N ARG A 250 -6.01 14.37 -0.36
CA ARG A 250 -6.74 13.58 -1.36
C ARG A 250 -7.56 14.47 -2.29
N ALA A 251 -8.27 15.44 -1.74
CA ALA A 251 -9.14 16.33 -2.51
C ALA A 251 -8.34 17.16 -3.53
N ILE A 252 -7.19 17.73 -3.16
CA ILE A 252 -6.36 18.53 -4.06
C ILE A 252 -5.70 17.66 -5.13
N CYS A 253 -5.20 16.47 -4.78
CA CYS A 253 -4.62 15.53 -5.74
C CYS A 253 -5.68 14.78 -6.59
N LYS A 254 -6.96 14.94 -6.25
CA LYS A 254 -8.10 14.19 -6.80
C LYS A 254 -7.86 12.67 -6.72
N GLY A 255 -7.35 12.18 -5.59
CA GLY A 255 -7.07 10.76 -5.38
C GLY A 255 -8.32 9.92 -5.09
N ASP A 256 -8.27 8.63 -5.40
CA ASP A 256 -9.34 7.66 -5.08
C ASP A 256 -9.44 7.40 -3.58
N GLY A 257 -8.31 7.51 -2.89
CA GLY A 257 -8.22 7.29 -1.46
C GLY A 257 -6.83 7.68 -0.98
N TYR A 258 -6.59 7.47 0.32
CA TYR A 258 -5.29 7.67 0.90
C TYR A 258 -5.01 6.66 2.02
N LYS A 259 -3.75 6.52 2.38
CA LYS A 259 -3.31 5.85 3.59
C LYS A 259 -2.43 6.81 4.39
N PHE A 260 -2.63 6.83 5.71
CA PHE A 260 -1.90 7.71 6.61
C PHE A 260 -0.88 6.91 7.43
N HIS A 261 0.34 7.42 7.47
CA HIS A 261 1.45 6.81 8.20
C HIS A 261 2.11 7.88 9.08
N ALA A 262 2.40 7.54 10.33
CA ALA A 262 3.05 8.46 11.26
C ALA A 262 4.18 7.76 12.01
N ALA A 263 5.21 8.51 12.40
CA ALA A 263 6.34 7.99 13.16
C ALA A 263 5.94 7.81 14.64
N GLY A 264 5.12 6.79 14.91
CA GLY A 264 4.49 6.51 16.20
C GLY A 264 3.14 7.19 16.39
N ARG A 265 2.57 7.07 17.61
CA ARG A 265 1.22 7.52 17.96
C ARG A 265 1.14 8.09 19.37
N GLU A 266 0.22 9.01 19.58
CA GLU A 266 -0.23 9.46 20.90
C GLU A 266 -1.69 9.06 21.20
N ASP A 267 -2.04 8.98 22.48
CA ASP A 267 -3.42 8.72 22.91
C ASP A 267 -4.35 9.91 22.55
N ILE A 268 -5.67 9.68 22.54
CA ILE A 268 -6.67 10.71 22.19
C ILE A 268 -6.55 11.97 23.06
N ASP A 269 -6.29 11.78 24.35
CA ASP A 269 -6.18 12.83 25.38
C ASP A 269 -4.82 13.52 25.41
N VAL A 270 -3.88 13.14 24.52
CA VAL A 270 -2.51 13.65 24.46
C VAL A 270 -2.35 14.60 23.28
N ARG A 271 -1.76 15.78 23.52
CA ARG A 271 -1.41 16.73 22.45
C ARG A 271 -0.04 16.41 21.85
N MET A 272 0.16 16.83 20.61
CA MET A 272 1.44 16.78 19.91
C MET A 272 1.85 18.22 19.56
N LEU A 273 2.86 18.75 20.28
CA LEU A 273 3.29 20.14 20.27
C LEU A 273 4.72 20.33 19.72
N GLY A 274 5.37 21.46 20.01
CA GLY A 274 6.76 21.72 19.61
C GLY A 274 7.01 21.58 18.12
N SER A 275 7.91 20.68 17.70
CA SER A 275 8.28 20.45 16.30
C SER A 275 7.19 19.72 15.50
N GLY A 276 6.30 18.97 16.17
CA GLY A 276 5.29 18.12 15.56
C GLY A 276 5.78 16.69 15.29
N ARG A 277 4.85 15.78 15.03
CA ARG A 277 5.17 14.39 14.67
C ARG A 277 5.29 14.24 13.15
N PRO A 278 6.36 13.61 12.64
CA PRO A 278 6.48 13.23 11.23
C PRO A 278 5.35 12.32 10.76
N PHE A 279 4.83 12.58 9.56
CA PHE A 279 3.80 11.78 8.90
C PHE A 279 4.00 11.73 7.38
N LEU A 280 3.32 10.78 6.76
CA LEU A 280 3.22 10.55 5.33
C LEU A 280 1.77 10.23 4.96
N VAL A 281 1.28 10.83 3.87
CA VAL A 281 0.02 10.47 3.22
C VAL A 281 0.35 9.85 1.88
N GLU A 282 0.07 8.56 1.74
CA GLU A 282 0.10 7.83 0.46
C GLU A 282 -1.24 8.08 -0.25
N VAL A 283 -1.25 8.81 -1.36
CA VAL A 283 -2.47 9.10 -2.11
C VAL A 283 -2.58 8.15 -3.29
N LEU A 284 -3.71 7.45 -3.37
CA LEU A 284 -3.95 6.41 -4.36
C LEU A 284 -4.49 7.01 -5.66
N ASN A 285 -3.91 6.57 -6.78
CA ASN A 285 -4.40 6.83 -8.14
C ASN A 285 -4.71 8.31 -8.44
N VAL A 286 -3.76 9.21 -8.18
CA VAL A 286 -4.00 10.65 -8.36
C VAL A 286 -4.17 11.07 -9.81
N ARG A 287 -5.06 12.04 -10.05
CA ARG A 287 -5.33 12.56 -11.40
C ARG A 287 -4.31 13.60 -11.79
N SER A 288 -3.84 14.40 -10.83
CA SER A 288 -2.77 15.37 -11.03
C SER A 288 -1.73 15.25 -9.92
N ILE A 289 -0.46 15.44 -10.28
CA ILE A 289 0.62 15.59 -9.31
C ILE A 289 0.56 17.03 -8.80
N PRO A 290 0.42 17.26 -7.48
CA PRO A 290 0.29 18.62 -6.96
C PRO A 290 1.60 19.38 -7.12
N SER A 291 1.49 20.62 -7.58
CA SER A 291 2.57 21.60 -7.57
C SER A 291 2.94 22.02 -6.14
N ALA A 292 4.11 22.65 -5.97
CA ALA A 292 4.52 23.20 -4.67
C ALA A 292 3.49 24.21 -4.11
N THR A 293 2.86 25.00 -4.98
CA THR A 293 1.81 25.95 -4.60
C THR A 293 0.56 25.24 -4.09
N GLU A 294 0.12 24.17 -4.74
CA GLU A 294 -1.02 23.36 -4.28
C GLU A 294 -0.71 22.65 -2.96
N VAL A 295 0.53 22.18 -2.77
CA VAL A 295 0.97 21.64 -1.46
C VAL A 295 0.92 22.71 -0.37
N GLN A 296 1.33 23.94 -0.67
CA GLN A 296 1.20 25.05 0.28
C GLN A 296 -0.27 25.38 0.59
N GLN A 297 -1.15 25.37 -0.41
CA GLN A 297 -2.59 25.55 -0.22
C GLN A 297 -3.21 24.48 0.70
N ILE A 298 -2.78 23.21 0.59
CA ILE A 298 -3.18 22.16 1.54
C ILE A 298 -2.79 22.57 2.97
N ALA A 299 -1.54 23.01 3.16
CA ALA A 299 -1.02 23.39 4.46
C ALA A 299 -1.78 24.58 5.06
N ASP A 300 -2.01 25.62 4.26
CA ASP A 300 -2.74 26.83 4.68
C ASP A 300 -4.19 26.48 5.06
N LYS A 301 -4.89 25.72 4.22
CA LYS A 301 -6.26 25.28 4.48
C LYS A 301 -6.40 24.48 5.78
N ILE A 302 -5.44 23.61 6.09
CA ILE A 302 -5.44 22.87 7.35
C ILE A 302 -5.15 23.80 8.53
N ASN A 303 -4.14 24.68 8.39
CA ASN A 303 -3.68 25.56 9.47
C ASN A 303 -4.69 26.68 9.81
N ASP A 304 -5.47 27.13 8.84
CA ASP A 304 -6.45 28.20 8.98
C ASP A 304 -7.85 27.68 9.38
N SER A 305 -7.99 26.36 9.58
CA SER A 305 -9.23 25.74 10.03
C SER A 305 -9.71 26.33 11.37
N GLU A 306 -10.98 26.76 11.43
CA GLU A 306 -11.58 27.36 12.63
C GLU A 306 -11.54 26.44 13.86
N LYS A 307 -11.67 25.12 13.65
CA LYS A 307 -11.65 24.12 14.73
C LYS A 307 -10.28 24.02 15.42
N LYS A 308 -9.20 24.41 14.74
CA LYS A 308 -7.81 24.43 15.24
C LYS A 308 -7.37 23.11 15.91
N HIS A 309 -7.91 21.98 15.48
CA HIS A 309 -7.58 20.68 16.05
C HIS A 309 -6.16 20.23 15.72
N VAL A 310 -5.75 20.46 14.48
CA VAL A 310 -4.49 20.00 13.90
C VAL A 310 -3.86 21.14 13.11
N ARG A 311 -2.53 21.22 13.15
CA ARG A 311 -1.73 22.08 12.26
C ARG A 311 -0.69 21.24 11.56
N VAL A 312 -0.26 21.65 10.38
CA VAL A 312 0.80 20.99 9.62
C VAL A 312 1.96 21.94 9.37
N ARG A 313 3.16 21.37 9.26
CA ARG A 313 4.41 22.07 8.99
C ARG A 313 5.22 21.28 7.97
N ASN A 314 6.01 22.01 7.18
CA ASN A 314 6.95 21.48 6.20
C ASN A 314 6.33 20.42 5.28
N LEU A 315 5.12 20.69 4.78
CA LEU A 315 4.42 19.79 3.88
C LEU A 315 5.14 19.79 2.53
N LYS A 316 5.54 18.62 2.03
CA LYS A 316 6.26 18.47 0.76
C LYS A 316 5.80 17.21 0.03
N LEU A 317 5.80 17.26 -1.30
CA LEU A 317 5.76 16.05 -2.14
C LEU A 317 7.10 15.31 -1.95
N VAL A 318 7.06 14.01 -1.69
CA VAL A 318 8.24 13.20 -1.37
C VAL A 318 8.24 11.89 -2.16
N GLY A 319 9.43 11.33 -2.37
CA GLY A 319 9.59 10.02 -2.99
C GLY A 319 9.38 8.87 -2.01
N SER A 320 9.39 7.64 -2.53
CA SER A 320 9.16 6.41 -1.76
C SER A 320 10.24 6.09 -0.73
N GLU A 321 11.44 6.66 -0.87
CA GLU A 321 12.57 6.49 0.03
C GLU A 321 12.28 6.94 1.48
N ILE A 322 11.30 7.84 1.65
CA ILE A 322 10.90 8.38 2.96
C ILE A 322 10.31 7.30 3.89
N TRP A 323 9.84 6.17 3.35
CA TRP A 323 9.27 5.06 4.12
C TRP A 323 10.26 4.42 5.09
N THR A 324 11.53 4.30 4.70
CA THR A 324 12.57 3.75 5.57
C THR A 324 12.81 4.69 6.75
N MET A 325 12.87 5.99 6.49
CA MET A 325 13.01 7.03 7.51
C MET A 325 11.87 6.99 8.52
N MET A 326 10.61 6.84 8.06
CA MET A 326 9.43 6.74 8.95
C MET A 326 9.49 5.57 9.93
N ARG A 327 9.94 4.39 9.46
CA ARG A 327 10.05 3.17 10.28
C ARG A 327 11.16 3.28 11.33
N GLU A 328 12.32 3.79 10.93
CA GLU A 328 13.45 4.04 11.84
C GLU A 328 13.08 5.09 12.91
N GLY A 329 12.37 6.14 12.50
CA GLY A 329 11.83 7.19 13.37
C GLY A 329 10.98 6.69 14.52
N GLU A 330 10.07 5.76 14.21
CA GLU A 330 9.18 5.15 15.20
C GLU A 330 9.96 4.32 16.23
N ALA A 331 10.87 3.47 15.75
CA ALA A 331 11.57 2.47 16.57
C ALA A 331 12.70 3.04 17.43
N GLU A 332 13.46 4.03 16.93
CA GLU A 332 14.78 4.35 17.52
C GLU A 332 14.86 5.73 18.15
N LYS A 333 14.03 6.68 17.71
CA LYS A 333 14.22 8.08 18.09
C LYS A 333 13.70 8.38 19.48
N GLN A 334 14.38 9.28 20.19
CA GLN A 334 13.94 9.77 21.49
C GLN A 334 12.68 10.63 21.33
N LYS A 335 11.84 10.63 22.37
CA LYS A 335 10.65 11.49 22.44
C LYS A 335 10.71 12.32 23.71
N GLN A 336 10.25 13.57 23.61
CA GLN A 336 10.16 14.49 24.74
C GLN A 336 8.69 14.74 25.09
N TYR A 337 8.44 14.92 26.38
CA TYR A 337 7.11 15.07 26.91
C TYR A 337 7.08 16.15 27.99
N ALA A 338 5.89 16.71 28.20
CA ALA A 338 5.54 17.50 29.36
C ALA A 338 4.26 16.91 29.97
N ALA A 339 4.30 16.57 31.25
CA ALA A 339 3.19 15.97 31.96
C ALA A 339 2.78 16.85 33.15
N LEU A 340 1.50 17.21 33.22
CA LEU A 340 0.93 17.78 34.43
C LEU A 340 0.70 16.64 35.42
N ILE A 341 1.43 16.67 36.53
CA ILE A 341 1.35 15.63 37.56
C ILE A 341 0.84 16.21 38.87
N TRP A 342 0.19 15.35 39.65
CA TRP A 342 -0.17 15.61 41.05
C TRP A 342 0.58 14.66 41.97
N THR A 343 0.98 15.15 43.13
CA THR A 343 1.62 14.34 44.17
C THR A 343 0.84 14.37 45.48
N SER A 344 0.85 13.27 46.22
CA SER A 344 0.17 13.17 47.52
C SER A 344 0.77 14.03 48.63
N ARG A 345 2.03 14.46 48.48
CA ARG A 345 2.69 15.43 49.36
C ARG A 345 3.29 16.58 48.54
N PRO A 346 3.48 17.77 49.14
CA PRO A 346 4.32 18.80 48.54
C PRO A 346 5.75 18.29 48.32
N LEU A 347 6.33 18.64 47.18
CA LEU A 347 7.73 18.39 46.84
C LEU A 347 8.61 19.54 47.35
N THR A 348 9.73 19.18 47.98
CA THR A 348 10.76 20.12 48.44
C THR A 348 11.68 20.50 47.28
N ASP A 349 12.50 21.54 47.44
CA ASP A 349 13.50 21.87 46.41
C ASP A 349 14.55 20.76 46.24
N ASP A 350 14.85 20.01 47.30
CA ASP A 350 15.70 18.82 47.23
C ASP A 350 15.09 17.72 46.36
N ASP A 351 13.78 17.47 46.44
CA ASP A 351 13.09 16.52 45.57
C ASP A 351 13.27 16.90 44.09
N LEU A 352 13.08 18.17 43.76
CA LEU A 352 13.21 18.68 42.40
C LEU A 352 14.65 18.56 41.91
N HIS A 353 15.61 18.92 42.77
CA HIS A 353 17.03 18.82 42.46
C HIS A 353 17.45 17.36 42.23
N ASN A 354 17.11 16.45 43.14
CA ASN A 354 17.47 15.04 43.05
C ASN A 354 16.91 14.37 41.79
N ILE A 355 15.65 14.65 41.42
CA ILE A 355 15.08 14.14 40.17
C ILE A 355 15.85 14.66 38.94
N SER A 356 16.24 15.94 38.95
CA SER A 356 16.94 16.55 37.81
C SER A 356 18.35 15.96 37.57
N LEU A 357 18.99 15.45 38.62
CA LEU A 357 20.32 14.82 38.55
C LEU A 357 20.30 13.43 37.88
N ILE A 358 19.14 12.77 37.84
CA ILE A 358 19.02 11.42 37.28
C ILE A 358 19.03 11.48 35.76
N LYS A 359 20.05 10.86 35.16
CA LYS A 359 20.24 10.75 33.71
C LYS A 359 20.35 9.29 33.30
N ASP A 360 19.88 8.98 32.10
CA ASP A 360 19.94 7.67 31.46
C ASP A 360 19.53 6.50 32.39
N MET A 361 18.45 6.69 33.13
CA MET A 361 17.94 5.70 34.07
C MET A 361 17.20 4.59 33.34
N GLU A 362 17.60 3.34 33.58
CA GLU A 362 16.84 2.18 33.13
C GLU A 362 15.61 1.96 34.02
N ILE A 363 14.46 1.76 33.38
CA ILE A 363 13.21 1.33 33.99
C ILE A 363 12.75 0.03 33.37
N VAL A 364 11.98 -0.73 34.13
CA VAL A 364 11.31 -1.95 33.69
C VAL A 364 9.81 -1.69 33.63
N GLN A 365 9.22 -1.79 32.43
CA GLN A 365 7.80 -1.65 32.21
C GLN A 365 7.18 -2.96 31.75
N LYS A 366 6.24 -3.49 32.54
CA LYS A 366 5.30 -4.48 32.03
C LYS A 366 4.29 -3.79 31.11
N THR A 367 3.73 -4.55 30.18
CA THR A 367 2.71 -4.05 29.26
C THR A 367 1.54 -3.46 30.08
N PRO A 368 1.19 -2.17 29.91
CA PRO A 368 0.23 -1.49 30.78
C PRO A 368 -1.13 -2.17 30.84
N ILE A 369 -1.77 -2.15 32.01
CA ILE A 369 -3.08 -2.79 32.23
C ILE A 369 -4.09 -2.34 31.17
N ARG A 370 -4.19 -1.03 30.92
CA ARG A 370 -5.15 -0.43 29.99
C ARG A 370 -5.00 -0.89 28.53
N VAL A 371 -3.87 -1.48 28.15
CA VAL A 371 -3.64 -1.98 26.77
C VAL A 371 -3.53 -3.51 26.70
N LEU A 372 -3.66 -4.23 27.83
CA LEU A 372 -3.55 -5.70 27.86
C LEU A 372 -4.61 -6.41 27.00
N HIS A 373 -5.79 -5.80 26.81
CA HIS A 373 -6.83 -6.35 25.95
C HIS A 373 -6.42 -6.47 24.46
N ARG A 374 -5.36 -5.76 24.05
CA ARG A 374 -4.90 -5.68 22.65
C ARG A 374 -3.41 -5.94 22.46
N ARG A 375 -2.64 -6.13 23.54
CA ARG A 375 -1.18 -6.33 23.50
C ARG A 375 -0.79 -7.50 24.40
N SER A 376 0.15 -8.33 23.90
CA SER A 376 0.70 -9.43 24.68
C SER A 376 1.39 -8.92 25.95
N PRO A 377 1.22 -9.62 27.10
CA PRO A 377 1.88 -9.27 28.34
C PRO A 377 3.38 -9.52 28.23
N LEU A 378 4.14 -8.44 28.12
CA LEU A 378 5.60 -8.47 28.04
C LEU A 378 6.21 -7.43 28.98
N GLU A 379 7.39 -7.75 29.48
CA GLU A 379 8.24 -6.86 30.27
C GLU A 379 9.35 -6.29 29.37
N ARG A 380 9.59 -4.98 29.46
CA ARG A 380 10.56 -4.29 28.61
C ARG A 380 11.37 -3.30 29.41
N LYS A 381 12.68 -3.33 29.22
CA LYS A 381 13.61 -2.31 29.68
C LYS A 381 13.49 -1.07 28.81
N ARG A 382 13.46 0.11 29.43
CA ARG A 382 13.37 1.43 28.78
C ARG A 382 14.30 2.40 29.47
N ILE A 383 14.73 3.43 28.75
CA ILE A 383 15.63 4.45 29.31
C ILE A 383 14.88 5.77 29.43
N ILE A 384 14.96 6.40 30.60
CA ILE A 384 14.62 7.80 30.84
C ILE A 384 15.92 8.59 30.75
N HIS A 385 16.12 9.31 29.65
CA HIS A 385 17.38 10.01 29.37
C HIS A 385 17.58 11.18 30.32
N TRP A 386 16.52 11.96 30.55
CA TRP A 386 16.50 13.01 31.56
C TRP A 386 15.07 13.34 31.94
N MET A 387 14.91 13.95 33.11
CA MET A 387 13.65 14.54 33.56
C MET A 387 13.92 15.75 34.47
N GLU A 388 12.93 16.62 34.59
CA GLU A 388 12.94 17.82 35.41
C GLU A 388 11.52 18.13 35.87
N ILE A 389 11.36 18.66 37.08
CA ILE A 389 10.07 19.03 37.63
C ILE A 389 10.05 20.54 37.90
N ALA A 390 9.09 21.23 37.30
CA ALA A 390 8.83 22.64 37.53
C ALA A 390 7.60 22.85 38.43
N LYS A 391 7.70 23.79 39.37
CA LYS A 391 6.58 24.22 40.24
C LYS A 391 5.55 25.01 39.43
N ILE A 392 4.27 24.77 39.68
CA ILE A 392 3.19 25.58 39.11
C ILE A 392 2.78 26.65 40.14
N SER A 393 2.74 27.91 39.70
CA SER A 393 2.34 29.03 40.56
C SER A 393 0.90 28.87 41.04
N GLY A 394 0.67 28.99 42.35
CA GLY A 394 -0.66 28.95 42.96
C GLY A 394 -1.28 27.56 43.16
N GLY A 395 -0.61 26.48 42.73
CA GLY A 395 -1.08 25.11 42.92
C GLY A 395 -0.24 24.36 43.95
N SER A 396 -0.81 24.04 45.12
CA SER A 396 -0.19 23.07 46.03
C SER A 396 -0.25 21.68 45.40
N ASN A 397 0.87 20.95 45.36
CA ASN A 397 0.99 19.56 44.92
C ASN A 397 0.82 19.29 43.42
N TYR A 398 0.76 20.32 42.58
CA TYR A 398 0.75 20.17 41.11
C TYR A 398 2.06 20.66 40.52
N TYR A 399 2.62 19.85 39.61
CA TYR A 399 3.92 20.11 39.00
C TYR A 399 3.91 19.77 37.52
N LEU A 400 4.81 20.39 36.78
CA LEU A 400 5.06 20.06 35.39
C LEU A 400 6.32 19.19 35.30
N LEU A 401 6.16 17.93 34.93
CA LEU A 401 7.25 16.99 34.69
C LEU A 401 7.64 17.04 33.22
N HIS A 402 8.83 17.55 32.94
CA HIS A 402 9.48 17.46 31.63
C HIS A 402 10.36 16.23 31.59
N LEU A 403 10.34 15.49 30.47
CA LEU A 403 11.18 14.30 30.34
C LEU A 403 11.48 13.93 28.89
N CYS A 404 12.62 13.29 28.69
CA CYS A 404 13.03 12.68 27.43
C CYS A 404 13.24 11.20 27.63
N THR A 405 12.65 10.38 26.78
CA THR A 405 12.67 8.92 26.93
C THR A 405 13.09 8.21 25.66
N GLN A 406 13.52 6.97 25.81
CA GLN A 406 13.59 6.00 24.73
C GLN A 406 12.22 5.85 24.04
N ALA A 407 12.25 5.43 22.77
CA ALA A 407 11.04 5.06 22.04
C ALA A 407 10.23 3.96 22.75
N GLY A 408 8.91 4.08 22.69
CA GLY A 408 8.00 3.06 23.24
C GLY A 408 7.95 2.99 24.76
N THR A 409 8.39 4.03 25.48
CA THR A 409 8.17 4.21 26.92
C THR A 409 6.74 4.68 27.17
N TYR A 410 6.05 4.01 28.10
CA TYR A 410 4.70 4.35 28.51
C TYR A 410 4.73 5.39 29.63
N ILE A 411 4.52 6.66 29.28
CA ILE A 411 4.74 7.81 30.18
C ILE A 411 3.73 7.87 31.32
N LYS A 412 2.45 7.59 31.06
CA LYS A 412 1.41 7.58 32.09
C LYS A 412 1.81 6.60 33.21
N GLU A 413 2.16 5.38 32.82
CA GLU A 413 2.55 4.31 33.71
C GLU A 413 3.90 4.55 34.40
N PHE A 414 4.83 5.26 33.77
CA PHE A 414 6.05 5.73 34.44
C PHE A 414 5.76 6.72 35.58
N VAL A 415 4.73 7.56 35.44
CA VAL A 415 4.31 8.49 36.51
C VAL A 415 3.64 7.74 37.66
N HIS A 416 2.51 7.06 37.39
CA HIS A 416 1.67 6.47 38.44
C HIS A 416 2.07 5.04 38.84
N GLY A 417 3.06 4.45 38.18
CA GLY A 417 3.63 3.13 38.51
C GLY A 417 2.79 1.91 38.10
N ASP A 418 1.59 2.11 37.53
CA ASP A 418 0.67 1.05 37.08
C ASP A 418 0.51 -0.08 38.12
N LEU A 419 0.23 0.29 39.39
CA LEU A 419 0.13 -0.65 40.52
C LEU A 419 1.40 -1.51 40.72
N GLY A 420 2.58 -0.90 40.54
CA GLY A 420 3.88 -1.57 40.70
C GLY A 420 4.36 -2.33 39.47
N ARG A 421 3.68 -2.20 38.33
CA ARG A 421 4.05 -2.85 37.06
C ARG A 421 5.10 -2.07 36.26
N THR A 422 5.36 -0.82 36.64
CA THR A 422 6.49 -0.02 36.16
C THR A 422 7.41 0.32 37.34
N HIS A 423 8.70 -0.01 37.22
CA HIS A 423 9.68 0.25 38.28
C HIS A 423 11.09 0.57 37.74
N PRO A 424 11.79 1.59 38.29
CA PRO A 424 11.24 2.62 39.16
C PRO A 424 10.19 3.49 38.44
N SER A 425 9.28 4.09 39.21
CA SER A 425 8.28 5.06 38.74
C SER A 425 8.48 6.40 39.47
N VAL A 426 7.92 7.49 38.95
CA VAL A 426 8.03 8.83 39.57
C VAL A 426 7.55 8.79 41.03
N GLY A 427 6.44 8.12 41.32
CA GLY A 427 5.95 7.97 42.69
C GLY A 427 6.92 7.24 43.62
N VAL A 428 7.55 6.16 43.14
CA VAL A 428 8.58 5.45 43.92
C VAL A 428 9.79 6.35 44.17
N MET A 429 10.24 7.07 43.15
CA MET A 429 11.42 7.94 43.24
C MET A 429 11.21 9.11 44.20
N LEU A 430 10.02 9.70 44.21
CA LEU A 430 9.64 10.80 45.11
C LEU A 430 9.12 10.31 46.47
N SER A 431 9.11 8.99 46.72
CA SER A 431 8.56 8.39 47.93
C SER A 431 7.14 8.90 48.26
N CYS A 432 6.29 9.04 47.25
CA CYS A 432 4.91 9.48 47.41
C CYS A 432 4.02 8.96 46.26
N ARG A 433 2.70 8.97 46.45
CA ARG A 433 1.79 8.72 45.32
C ARG A 433 1.90 9.86 44.31
N ALA A 434 2.04 9.53 43.03
CA ALA A 434 2.02 10.46 41.90
C ALA A 434 0.96 10.03 40.88
N GLU A 435 0.25 11.00 40.31
CA GLU A 435 -0.79 10.79 39.29
C GLU A 435 -0.54 11.73 38.11
N ILE A 436 -0.95 11.32 36.91
CA ILE A 436 -0.85 12.13 35.69
C ILE A 436 -2.24 12.64 35.30
N LEU A 437 -2.34 13.95 35.07
CA LEU A 437 -3.60 14.62 34.71
C LEU A 437 -3.66 14.95 33.22
N GLN A 438 -2.53 15.40 32.68
CA GLN A 438 -2.41 15.77 31.28
C GLN A 438 -1.02 15.41 30.78
N LEU A 439 -0.92 15.08 29.50
CA LEU A 439 0.31 14.73 28.85
C LEU A 439 0.37 15.38 27.46
N ASP A 440 1.52 15.94 27.15
CA ASP A 440 1.85 16.44 25.82
C ASP A 440 3.14 15.80 25.35
N VAL A 441 3.16 15.42 24.07
CA VAL A 441 4.42 15.20 23.36
C VAL A 441 4.93 16.56 22.94
N THR A 442 6.15 16.91 23.34
CA THR A 442 6.76 18.21 23.02
C THR A 442 7.75 18.11 21.88
N ASP A 443 8.32 16.93 21.63
CA ASP A 443 9.26 16.74 20.53
C ASP A 443 9.39 15.26 20.13
N VAL A 444 9.61 15.01 18.85
CA VAL A 444 10.01 13.71 18.30
C VAL A 444 11.34 13.93 17.61
N LYS A 445 12.44 13.46 18.22
CA LYS A 445 13.81 13.76 17.79
C LYS A 445 14.19 13.01 16.52
N MET A 446 13.65 13.47 15.40
CA MET A 446 13.81 12.89 14.09
C MET A 446 14.00 14.00 13.07
N ASP A 447 15.14 14.02 12.39
CA ASP A 447 15.31 14.87 11.21
C ASP A 447 14.41 14.32 10.10
N PHE A 448 13.55 15.18 9.58
CA PHE A 448 12.50 14.80 8.62
C PHE A 448 12.08 16.07 7.89
N LEU A 449 12.30 16.15 6.58
CA LEU A 449 11.84 17.26 5.73
C LEU A 449 12.03 18.65 6.37
N GLN A 450 13.24 18.95 6.85
CA GLN A 450 13.56 20.27 7.39
C GLN A 450 13.47 21.34 6.29
#